data_AF-A0A9D0XV35-F1
#
_entry.id   AF-A0A9D0XV35-F1
#
_cell.length_a   1.000
_cell.length_b   1.000
_cell.length_c   1.000
_cell.angle_alpha   90.00
_cell.angle_beta   90.00
_cell.angle_gamma   90.00
#
_symmetry.space_group_name_H-M   'P 1'
#
loop_
_entity.id
_entity.type
_entity.pdbx_description
1 polymer ?
#
loop_
_entity_poly.entity_id
_entity_poly.type
_entity_poly.pdbx_seq_one_letter_code
_entity_poly.pdbx_strand_id
1 'polypeptide(L)'
;MHIQANHSLQPYNTFNIDVKSQYYIEINKQSDILTLRSDLKIASLPWRIIGDGSNILFTHDLEGVTVRCTYDKIKVVKEDNENVWISVGAGMKWHDLVTYTVENNWWG
;
A
#
# COMPACT_ATOMS: atom_id res chain seq x y z
N MET A 1 -11.71 3.52 -6.09
CA MET A 1 -11.26 2.11 -6.14
C MET A 1 -11.62 1.55 -7.52
N HIS A 2 -10.63 1.04 -8.25
CA HIS A 2 -10.81 0.44 -9.58
C HIS A 2 -10.13 -0.93 -9.62
N ILE A 3 -10.77 -1.91 -10.26
CA ILE A 3 -10.23 -3.26 -10.45
C ILE A 3 -9.69 -3.35 -11.88
N GLN A 4 -8.39 -3.57 -12.02
CA GLN A 4 -7.70 -3.62 -13.30
C GLN A 4 -7.28 -5.06 -13.60
N ALA A 5 -7.80 -5.64 -14.68
CA ALA A 5 -7.45 -7.00 -15.08
C ALA A 5 -6.17 -7.01 -15.92
N ASN A 6 -5.33 -8.04 -15.75
CA ASN A 6 -4.11 -8.26 -16.54
C ASN A 6 -3.16 -7.04 -16.55
N HIS A 7 -2.97 -6.43 -15.38
CA HIS A 7 -2.25 -5.16 -15.22
C HIS A 7 -0.75 -5.37 -15.04
N SER A 8 0.08 -4.62 -15.79
CA SER A 8 1.54 -4.67 -15.61
C SER A 8 1.94 -4.12 -14.24
N LEU A 9 2.80 -4.85 -13.55
CA LEU A 9 3.41 -4.44 -12.30
C LEU A 9 4.79 -3.81 -12.46
N GLN A 10 5.26 -3.62 -13.69
CA GLN A 10 6.54 -2.96 -13.97
C GLN A 10 6.73 -1.64 -13.21
N PRO A 11 5.75 -0.71 -13.15
CA PRO A 11 5.94 0.55 -12.43
C PRO A 11 5.83 0.42 -10.91
N TYR A 12 5.57 -0.77 -10.36
CA TYR A 12 5.36 -1.00 -8.92
C TYR A 12 6.36 -2.00 -8.33
N ASN A 13 7.52 -2.17 -8.97
CA ASN A 13 8.65 -2.87 -8.37
C ASN A 13 9.96 -2.23 -8.82
N THR A 14 10.93 -2.09 -7.91
CA THR A 14 12.19 -1.40 -8.21
C THR A 14 13.14 -2.19 -9.10
N PHE A 15 12.88 -3.49 -9.31
CA PHE A 15 13.59 -4.29 -10.31
C PHE A 15 13.09 -4.02 -11.75
N ASN A 16 12.02 -3.24 -11.93
CA ASN A 16 11.39 -2.94 -13.22
C ASN A 16 11.05 -4.19 -14.05
N ILE A 17 10.70 -5.29 -13.38
CA ILE A 17 10.32 -6.53 -14.03
C ILE A 17 8.87 -6.38 -14.50
N ASP A 18 8.65 -6.58 -15.80
CA ASP A 18 7.31 -6.60 -16.39
C ASP A 18 6.66 -7.97 -16.16
N VAL A 19 6.02 -8.11 -15.00
CA VAL A 19 5.06 -9.18 -14.71
C VAL A 19 3.66 -8.58 -14.65
N LYS A 20 2.64 -9.39 -14.92
CA LYS A 20 1.24 -8.96 -14.84
C LYS A 20 0.54 -9.54 -13.62
N SER A 21 -0.35 -8.76 -13.02
CA SER A 21 -1.32 -9.24 -12.04
C SER A 21 -2.63 -9.58 -12.72
N GLN A 22 -3.23 -10.71 -12.35
CA GLN A 22 -4.57 -11.07 -12.83
C GLN A 22 -5.59 -9.98 -12.47
N TYR A 23 -5.56 -9.47 -11.24
CA TYR A 23 -6.31 -8.30 -10.81
C TYR A 23 -5.43 -7.37 -9.95
N TYR A 24 -5.21 -6.15 -10.41
CA TYR A 24 -4.57 -5.09 -9.65
C TYR A 24 -5.60 -4.09 -9.11
N ILE A 25 -5.48 -3.74 -7.83
CA ILE A 25 -6.43 -2.85 -7.14
C ILE A 25 -5.66 -1.88 -6.24
N GLU A 26 -5.94 -0.60 -6.38
CA GLU A 26 -5.49 0.42 -5.43
C GLU A 26 -6.61 0.75 -4.44
N ILE A 27 -6.28 0.70 -3.16
CA ILE A 27 -7.18 1.06 -2.06
C ILE A 27 -6.66 2.30 -1.35
N ASN A 28 -7.58 3.18 -0.96
CA ASN A 28 -7.26 4.48 -0.37
C ASN A 28 -7.95 4.69 0.99
N LYS A 29 -8.85 3.80 1.40
CA LYS A 29 -9.53 3.88 2.69
C LYS A 29 -9.94 2.51 3.19
N GLN A 30 -10.15 2.37 4.50
CA GLN A 30 -10.49 1.10 5.13
C GLN A 30 -11.76 0.44 4.56
N SER A 31 -12.77 1.23 4.18
CA SER A 31 -14.01 0.70 3.62
C SER A 31 -13.85 0.03 2.26
N ASP A 32 -12.79 0.35 1.50
CA ASP A 32 -12.48 -0.33 0.23
C ASP A 32 -12.24 -1.83 0.46
N ILE A 33 -11.58 -2.19 1.56
CA ILE A 33 -11.33 -3.60 1.92
C ILE A 33 -12.65 -4.33 2.16
N LEU A 34 -13.60 -3.70 2.85
CA LEU A 34 -14.92 -4.28 3.09
C LEU A 34 -15.68 -4.49 1.78
N THR A 35 -15.64 -3.51 0.88
CA THR A 35 -16.25 -3.64 -0.45
C THR A 35 -15.64 -4.80 -1.23
N LEU A 36 -14.31 -4.92 -1.26
CA LEU A 36 -13.64 -6.03 -1.97
C LEU A 36 -13.91 -7.40 -1.34
N ARG A 37 -14.06 -7.47 -0.01
CA ARG A 37 -14.43 -8.71 0.69
C ARG A 37 -15.89 -9.11 0.47
N SER A 38 -16.76 -8.17 0.10
CA SER A 38 -18.16 -8.45 -0.25
C SER A 38 -18.34 -9.01 -1.66
N ASP A 39 -17.38 -8.82 -2.55
CA ASP A 39 -17.34 -9.45 -3.87
C ASP A 39 -16.78 -10.88 -3.74
N LEU A 40 -17.64 -11.89 -3.84
CA LEU A 40 -17.27 -13.30 -3.66
C LEU A 40 -16.21 -13.78 -4.67
N LYS A 41 -16.18 -13.22 -5.88
CA LYS A 41 -15.19 -13.59 -6.89
C LYS A 41 -13.81 -13.07 -6.49
N ILE A 42 -13.73 -11.80 -6.09
CA ILE A 42 -12.45 -11.20 -5.66
C ILE A 42 -12.01 -11.78 -4.32
N ALA A 43 -12.94 -11.99 -3.38
CA ALA A 43 -12.65 -12.46 -2.04
C ALA A 43 -12.15 -13.92 -1.99
N SER A 44 -12.49 -14.74 -3.00
CA SER A 44 -12.10 -16.17 -3.09
C SER A 44 -10.74 -16.39 -3.76
N LEU A 45 -10.21 -15.39 -4.46
CA LEU A 45 -8.88 -15.46 -5.07
C LEU A 45 -7.77 -15.27 -4.02
N PRO A 46 -6.51 -15.70 -4.30
CA PRO A 46 -5.38 -15.39 -3.43
C PRO A 46 -5.06 -13.89 -3.46
N TRP A 47 -4.80 -13.30 -2.29
CA TRP A 47 -4.47 -11.88 -2.16
C TRP A 47 -3.00 -11.67 -1.81
N ARG A 48 -2.40 -10.65 -2.40
CA ARG A 48 -1.07 -10.14 -2.05
C ARG A 48 -1.15 -8.62 -1.90
N ILE A 49 -0.55 -8.10 -0.83
CA ILE A 49 -0.46 -6.66 -0.59
C ILE A 49 0.95 -6.21 -0.94
N ILE A 50 1.07 -5.13 -1.70
CA ILE A 50 2.35 -4.51 -2.05
C ILE A 50 2.35 -3.03 -1.65
N GLY A 51 3.53 -2.52 -1.30
CA GLY A 51 3.81 -1.08 -1.23
C GLY A 51 4.34 -0.58 -2.57
N ASP A 52 5.48 0.11 -2.54
CA ASP A 52 6.20 0.56 -3.75
C ASP A 52 7.09 -0.53 -4.38
N GLY A 53 7.11 -1.74 -3.81
CA GLY A 53 7.82 -2.88 -4.37
C GLY A 53 9.35 -2.77 -4.33
N SER A 54 9.90 -2.04 -3.36
CA SER A 54 11.36 -1.85 -3.18
C SER A 54 12.11 -3.07 -2.64
N ASN A 55 11.38 -4.07 -2.14
CA ASN A 55 11.94 -5.31 -1.60
C ASN A 55 11.14 -6.54 -2.06
N ILE A 56 10.69 -6.52 -3.32
CA ILE A 56 9.92 -7.62 -3.92
C ILE A 56 10.58 -7.99 -5.25
N LEU A 57 10.88 -9.28 -5.41
CA LEU A 57 11.31 -9.86 -6.68
C LEU A 57 10.17 -10.69 -7.25
N PHE A 58 9.56 -10.20 -8.33
CA PHE A 58 8.58 -10.99 -9.07
C PHE A 58 9.29 -11.92 -10.06
N THR A 59 8.89 -13.20 -10.07
CA THR A 59 9.52 -14.23 -10.90
C THR A 59 8.61 -14.77 -12.00
N HIS A 60 7.32 -14.43 -11.97
CA HIS A 60 6.28 -14.85 -12.91
C HIS A 60 5.05 -13.95 -12.75
N ASP A 61 4.13 -14.03 -13.71
CA ASP A 61 2.81 -13.40 -13.61
C ASP A 61 2.05 -13.89 -12.37
N LEU A 62 1.29 -13.00 -11.76
CA LEU A 62 0.66 -13.20 -10.46
C LEU A 62 -0.83 -13.53 -10.60
N GLU A 63 -1.20 -14.77 -10.28
CA GLU A 63 -2.60 -15.20 -10.19
C GLU A 63 -3.30 -14.64 -8.95
N GLY A 64 -4.55 -14.19 -9.09
CA GLY A 64 -5.37 -13.62 -8.03
C GLY A 64 -5.30 -12.09 -7.96
N VAL A 65 -5.32 -11.54 -6.74
CA VAL A 65 -5.49 -10.12 -6.47
C VAL A 65 -4.21 -9.53 -5.89
N THR A 66 -3.65 -8.55 -6.57
CA THR A 66 -2.59 -7.68 -6.06
C THR A 66 -3.22 -6.37 -5.60
N VAL A 67 -3.08 -6.06 -4.31
CA VAL A 67 -3.61 -4.84 -3.69
C VAL A 67 -2.46 -3.91 -3.34
N ARG A 68 -2.56 -2.63 -3.71
CA ARG A 68 -1.65 -1.58 -3.27
C ARG A 68 -2.39 -0.56 -2.41
N CYS A 69 -1.85 -0.30 -1.22
CA CYS A 69 -2.37 0.72 -0.32
C CYS A 69 -1.83 2.10 -0.73
N THR A 70 -2.71 3.07 -0.90
CA THR A 70 -2.37 4.46 -1.30
C THR A 70 -2.80 5.49 -0.27
N TYR A 71 -3.35 5.06 0.87
CA TYR A 71 -3.71 5.97 1.96
C TYR A 71 -2.45 6.51 2.65
N ASP A 72 -2.26 7.82 2.57
CA ASP A 72 -1.00 8.52 2.88
C ASP A 72 -1.17 9.60 3.97
N LYS A 73 -2.19 9.52 4.82
CA LYS A 73 -2.42 10.54 5.84
C LYS A 73 -1.65 10.24 7.12
N ILE A 74 -1.12 11.30 7.73
CA ILE A 74 -0.52 11.29 9.07
C ILE A 74 -1.49 11.97 10.03
N LYS A 75 -1.66 11.41 11.22
CA LYS A 75 -2.45 12.00 12.31
C LYS A 75 -1.70 11.85 13.63
N VAL A 76 -1.52 12.94 14.38
CA VAL A 76 -1.11 12.87 15.78
C VAL A 76 -2.26 12.29 16.60
N VAL A 77 -2.02 11.16 17.26
CA VAL A 77 -3.04 10.48 18.07
C VAL A 77 -2.92 10.81 19.55
N LYS A 78 -1.70 11.11 20.01
CA LYS A 78 -1.38 11.51 21.37
C LYS A 78 -0.06 12.26 21.34
N GLU A 79 0.08 13.24 22.21
CA GLU A 79 1.31 13.97 22.45
C GLU A 79 1.40 14.29 23.94
N ASP A 80 2.60 14.15 24.50
CA ASP A 80 2.95 14.65 25.83
C ASP A 80 4.35 15.29 25.78
N ASN A 81 4.86 15.69 26.95
CA ASN A 81 6.09 16.49 27.03
C ASN A 81 7.33 15.76 26.48
N GLU A 82 7.31 14.43 26.37
CA GLU A 82 8.48 13.64 25.98
C GLU A 82 8.25 12.84 24.69
N ASN A 83 6.99 12.60 24.30
CA ASN A 83 6.67 11.66 23.23
C ASN A 83 5.53 12.16 22.33
N VAL A 84 5.61 11.77 21.06
CA VAL A 84 4.54 11.97 20.08
C VAL A 84 4.19 10.62 19.47
N TRP A 85 2.91 10.27 19.49
CA TRP A 85 2.39 9.10 18.80
C TRP A 85 1.66 9.56 17.55
N ILE A 86 2.04 9.00 16.41
CA ILE A 86 1.40 9.25 15.13
C ILE A 86 0.79 7.97 14.57
N SER A 87 -0.38 8.13 13.97
CA SER A 87 -0.97 7.14 13.07
C SER A 87 -0.63 7.54 11.64
N VAL A 88 -0.05 6.61 10.90
CA VAL A 88 0.41 6.83 9.53
C VAL A 88 -0.28 5.84 8.61
N GLY A 89 -0.80 6.33 7.49
CA GLY A 89 -1.39 5.50 6.45
C GLY A 89 -0.36 4.57 5.81
N ALA A 90 -0.77 3.33 5.53
CA ALA A 90 0.12 2.28 4.99
C ALA A 90 0.68 2.58 3.58
N GLY A 91 0.08 3.53 2.86
CA GLY A 91 0.57 4.01 1.56
C GLY A 91 1.52 5.20 1.66
N MET A 92 1.85 5.68 2.87
CA MET A 92 2.78 6.77 3.05
C MET A 92 4.19 6.37 2.57
N LYS A 93 4.80 7.20 1.75
CA LYS A 93 6.20 7.03 1.36
C LYS A 93 7.09 7.20 2.58
N TRP A 94 7.97 6.23 2.80
CA TRP A 94 8.82 6.20 3.99
C TRP A 94 9.70 7.45 4.12
N HIS A 95 10.31 7.91 3.03
CA HIS A 95 11.17 9.09 3.06
C HIS A 95 10.40 10.39 3.40
N ASP A 96 9.17 10.50 2.88
CA ASP A 96 8.31 11.65 3.14
C ASP A 96 7.87 11.67 4.61
N LEU A 97 7.59 10.49 5.20
CA LEU A 97 7.32 10.35 6.62
C LEU A 97 8.50 10.81 7.49
N VAL A 98 9.71 10.33 7.21
CA VAL A 98 10.91 10.70 7.99
C VAL A 98 11.20 12.20 7.87
N THR A 99 11.07 12.76 6.67
CA THR A 99 11.23 14.20 6.46
C THR A 99 10.23 14.99 7.30
N TYR A 100 8.95 14.57 7.27
CA TYR A 100 7.90 15.18 8.06
C TYR A 100 8.19 15.15 9.57
N THR A 101 8.70 14.04 10.13
CA THR A 101 9.02 13.98 11.56
C THR A 101 10.21 14.88 11.92
N VAL A 102 11.23 14.95 11.07
CA VAL A 102 12.38 15.85 11.26
C VAL A 102 11.95 17.33 11.25
N GLU A 103 11.11 17.73 10.29
CA GLU A 103 10.59 19.10 10.20
C GLU A 103 9.75 19.52 11.42
N ASN A 104 9.11 18.55 12.08
CA ASN A 104 8.35 18.76 13.31
C ASN A 104 9.19 18.61 14.60
N ASN A 105 10.51 18.40 14.50
CA ASN A 105 11.41 18.12 15.63
C ASN A 105 11.01 16.87 16.45
N TRP A 106 10.40 15.88 15.79
CA TRP A 106 10.09 14.59 16.40
C TRP A 106 11.22 13.61 16.10
N TRP A 107 12.09 13.40 17.09
CA TRP A 107 13.31 12.62 16.94
C TRP A 107 13.08 11.13 17.16
N GLY A 108 13.73 10.30 16.33
CA GLY A 108 13.65 8.84 16.35
C GLY A 108 14.20 8.21 15.07
#